data_AF-A0AAW8F2T9-F1
#
_entry.id   AF-A0AAW8F2T9-F1
#
_cell.length_a   1.000
_cell.length_b   1.000
_cell.length_c   1.000
_cell.angle_alpha   90.00
_cell.angle_beta   90.00
_cell.angle_gamma   90.00
#
_symmetry.space_group_name_H-M   'P 1'
#
loop_
_entity.id
_entity.type
_entity.pdbx_description
1 polymer ?
#
loop_
_entity_poly.entity_id
_entity_poly.type
_entity_poly.pdbx_seq_one_letter_code
_entity_poly.pdbx_strand_id
1 'polypeptide(L)' 'MVEVGVDVARDAASRWRHPARLHRARPDLSPADVPRWTSPPR' A
#
# COMPACT_ATOMS: atom_id res chain seq x y z
N MET A 1 6.61 11.19 -4.39
CA MET A 1 6.11 10.05 -3.59
C MET A 1 6.15 8.76 -4.42
N VAL A 2 5.83 7.59 -3.85
CA VAL A 2 5.78 6.30 -4.58
C VAL A 2 4.52 5.53 -4.21
N GLU A 3 3.87 4.93 -5.20
CA GLU A 3 2.72 4.05 -4.99
C GLU A 3 3.21 2.65 -4.62
N VAL A 4 2.55 2.03 -3.62
CA VAL A 4 2.84 0.67 -3.17
C VAL A 4 1.56 -0.16 -3.23
N GLY A 5 1.59 -1.26 -3.98
CA GLY A 5 0.56 -2.29 -3.92
C GLY A 5 0.87 -3.28 -2.80
N VAL A 6 -0.10 -3.55 -1.93
CA VAL A 6 0.00 -4.55 -0.87
C VAL A 6 -0.80 -5.77 -1.30
N ASP A 7 -0.14 -6.94 -1.42
CA ASP A 7 -0.81 -8.21 -1.70
C ASP A 7 -0.96 -9.01 -0.39
N VAL A 8 -2.17 -9.49 -0.14
CA VAL A 8 -2.52 -10.28 1.06
C VAL A 8 -2.59 -11.77 0.74
N ALA A 9 -2.37 -12.16 -0.52
CA ALA A 9 -2.34 -13.55 -0.92
C ALA A 9 -1.19 -14.30 -0.22
N ARG A 10 -1.56 -15.38 0.47
CA ARG A 10 -0.61 -16.33 1.02
C ARG A 10 -0.43 -17.50 0.06
N ASP A 11 0.78 -18.03 -0.03
CA ASP A 11 1.05 -19.28 -0.76
C ASP A 11 0.54 -20.50 0.01
N ALA A 12 0.68 -21.70 -0.58
CA ALA A 12 0.23 -22.96 0.03
C ALA A 12 0.91 -23.28 1.37
N ALA A 13 2.05 -22.64 1.67
CA ALA A 13 2.76 -22.75 2.93
C ALA A 13 2.42 -21.58 3.90
N SER A 14 1.35 -20.83 3.62
CA SER A 14 0.91 -19.66 4.39
C SER A 14 1.92 -18.49 4.45
N ARG A 15 2.87 -18.44 3.51
CA ARG A 15 3.80 -17.31 3.40
C ARG A 15 3.21 -16.24 2.51
N TRP A 16 3.43 -14.98 2.86
CA TRP A 16 3.00 -13.85 2.04
C TRP A 16 3.69 -13.86 0.68
N ARG A 17 2.93 -13.86 -0.41
CA ARG A 17 3.48 -13.58 -1.73
C ARG A 17 3.54 -12.07 -1.89
N HIS A 18 4.74 -11.51 -1.85
CA HIS A 18 5.01 -10.09 -2.10
C HIS A 18 4.19 -9.12 -1.25
N PRO A 19 4.44 -9.08 0.07
CA PRO A 19 3.64 -8.28 1.02
C PRO A 19 3.56 -6.80 0.65
N ALA A 20 4.56 -6.26 -0.06
CA ALA A 20 4.51 -4.94 -0.66
C ALA A 20 5.30 -4.93 -1.98
N ARG A 21 4.73 -4.36 -3.03
CA ARG A 21 5.39 -4.11 -4.32
C ARG A 21 5.32 -2.63 -4.66
N LEU A 22 6.47 -2.05 -5.01
CA LEU A 22 6.50 -0.71 -5.58
C LEU A 22 5.79 -0.74 -6.94
N HIS A 23 4.79 0.13 -7.10
CA HIS A 23 4.00 0.21 -8.32
C HIS A 23 4.56 1.28 -9.27
N ARG A 24 4.67 2.54 -8.81
CA ARG A 24 5.22 3.61 -9.65
C ARG A 24 5.67 4.80 -8.80
N ALA A 25 6.77 5.45 -9.23
CA ALA A 25 7.14 6.75 -8.70
C ALA A 25 6.14 7.82 -9.18
N ARG A 26 5.61 8.60 -8.25
CA ARG A 26 4.71 9.74 -8.47
C ARG A 26 5.38 11.03 -7.98
N PRO A 27 6.27 11.63 -8.80
CA PRO A 27 6.91 12.90 -8.44
C PRO A 27 5.93 14.08 -8.46
N ASP A 28 4.78 13.91 -9.13
CA ASP A 28 3.69 14.86 -9.27
C ASP A 28 2.78 14.97 -8.02
N LEU A 29 2.99 14.12 -7.02
CA LEU A 29 2.10 13.96 -5.86
C LEU A 29 2.82 14.42 -4.58
N SER A 30 2.13 15.22 -3.77
CA SER A 30 2.60 15.70 -2.46
C SER A 30 1.85 15.01 -1.31
N PRO A 31 2.43 14.94 -0.08
CA PRO A 31 1.76 14.30 1.06
C PRO A 31 0.40 14.91 1.43
N ALA A 32 0.16 16.17 1.06
CA ALA A 32 -1.11 16.84 1.32
C ALA A 32 -2.27 16.28 0.46
N ASP A 33 -1.94 15.64 -0.67
CA ASP A 33 -2.92 15.11 -1.62
C ASP A 33 -3.43 13.71 -1.20
N VAL A 34 -2.85 13.10 -0.16
CA VAL A 34 -3.24 11.78 0.34
C VAL A 34 -4.26 11.94 1.46
N PRO A 35 -5.49 11.38 1.33
CA PRO A 35 -6.46 11.38 2.42
C PRO A 35 -5.87 10.75 3.67
N ARG A 36 -6.01 11.43 4.81
CA ARG A 36 -5.53 10.91 6.09
C ARG A 36 -6.38 9.71 6.47
N TRP A 37 -5.71 8.64 6.88
CA TRP A 37 -6.40 7.53 7.51
C TRP A 37 -7.00 8.01 8.83
N THR A 38 -8.32 8.03 8.92
CA THR A 38 -9.05 8.23 10.17
C THR A 38 -9.51 6.87 10.67
N SER A 39 -9.32 6.58 11.96
CA SER A 39 -9.87 5.36 12.54
C SER A 39 -11.39 5.36 12.38
N PRO A 40 -12.01 4.22 12.04
CA PRO A 40 -13.46 4.12 11.99
C PRO A 40 -14.05 4.48 13.37
N PRO A 41 -15.25 5.10 13.42
CA PRO A 41 -15.93 5.38 14.68
C PRO A 41 -16.18 4.07 15.44
N ARG A 42 -16.04 4.14 16.76
CA ARG A 42 -16.14 2.99 17.68
C ARG A 42 -17.56 2.50 17.84
#